data_AF-A0A0Q6PWQ6-F1
#
_entry.id   AF-A0A0Q6PWQ6-F1
#
_cell.length_a   1.000
_cell.length_b   1.000
_cell.length_c   1.000
_cell.angle_alpha   90.00
_cell.angle_beta   90.00
_cell.angle_gamma   90.00
#
_symmetry.space_group_name_H-M   'P 1'
#
loop_
_entity.id
_entity.type
_entity.pdbx_description
1 polymer ?
#
loop_
_entity_poly.entity_id
_entity_poly.type
_entity_poly.pdbx_seq_one_letter_code
_entity_poly.pdbx_strand_id
1 'polypeptide(L)'
;MKPELVAPHAPAFLKLLGGKNNRNVWGALQAIETITSLQPDAVLAQLPAILVAADKGSVIAKDKAVAILVKLAAAGHGGKALPVLLERLDGAAPNQFPMYAEQALPVIDAAHREAFVRLLEARLTSIEASAKRTRVEKVLRRARA
;
A
#
# COMPACT_ATOMS: atom_id res chain seq x y z
N MET A 1 -3.37 -15.19 11.73
CA MET A 1 -2.27 -15.89 11.03
C MET A 1 -1.02 -15.82 11.92
N LYS A 2 -0.05 -16.73 11.80
CA LYS A 2 1.21 -16.73 12.56
C LYS A 2 2.38 -16.33 11.64
N PRO A 3 2.69 -15.02 11.47
CA PRO A 3 3.68 -14.55 10.51
C PRO A 3 5.10 -15.10 10.76
N GLU A 4 5.39 -15.48 11.99
CA GLU A 4 6.69 -16.01 12.45
C GLU A 4 7.04 -17.33 11.77
N LEU A 5 6.03 -18.12 11.38
CA LEU A 5 6.24 -19.38 10.66
C LEU A 5 6.62 -19.17 9.18
N VAL A 6 6.31 -17.99 8.63
CA VAL A 6 6.49 -17.67 7.22
C VAL A 6 7.71 -16.77 7.00
N ALA A 7 8.06 -15.94 7.99
CA ALA A 7 9.20 -15.00 7.93
C ALA A 7 10.55 -15.63 7.52
N PRO A 8 10.93 -16.83 7.99
CA PRO A 8 12.20 -17.46 7.55
C PRO A 8 12.26 -17.74 6.04
N HIS A 9 11.11 -17.79 5.36
CA HIS A 9 11.01 -18.06 3.93
C HIS A 9 10.97 -16.80 3.06
N ALA A 10 11.20 -15.61 3.62
CA ALA A 10 11.19 -14.33 2.90
C ALA A 10 11.99 -14.36 1.56
N PRO A 11 13.23 -14.92 1.51
CA PRO A 11 13.99 -14.96 0.25
C PRO A 11 13.28 -15.76 -0.86
N ALA A 12 12.55 -16.82 -0.51
CA ALA A 12 11.81 -17.62 -1.46
C ALA A 12 10.63 -16.83 -2.07
N PHE A 13 9.89 -16.09 -1.25
CA PHE A 13 8.78 -15.25 -1.73
C PHE A 13 9.27 -14.11 -2.62
N LEU A 14 10.38 -13.48 -2.25
CA LEU A 14 10.99 -12.41 -3.05
C LEU A 14 11.42 -12.91 -4.43
N LYS A 15 12.00 -14.13 -4.51
CA LYS A 15 12.35 -14.77 -5.79
C LYS A 15 11.12 -15.00 -6.68
N LEU A 16 9.95 -15.27 -6.11
CA LEU A 16 8.71 -15.52 -6.86
C LEU A 16 8.15 -14.27 -7.53
N LEU A 17 8.55 -13.05 -7.12
CA LEU A 17 8.08 -11.80 -7.72
C LEU A 17 8.45 -11.67 -9.21
N GLY A 18 9.55 -12.29 -9.64
CA GLY A 18 9.98 -12.29 -11.05
C GLY A 18 9.28 -13.35 -11.92
N GLY A 19 8.36 -14.14 -11.35
CA GLY A 19 7.69 -15.22 -12.05
C GLY A 19 6.64 -14.76 -13.06
N LYS A 20 6.40 -15.57 -14.10
CA LYS A 20 5.35 -15.32 -15.11
C LYS A 20 3.94 -15.77 -14.66
N ASN A 21 3.83 -16.54 -13.58
CA ASN A 21 2.55 -17.06 -13.09
C ASN A 21 1.95 -16.13 -12.05
N ASN A 22 0.87 -15.42 -12.43
CA ASN A 22 0.19 -14.45 -11.58
C ASN A 22 -0.27 -15.02 -10.23
N ARG A 23 -0.71 -16.28 -10.16
CA ARG A 23 -1.13 -16.89 -8.88
C ARG A 23 0.03 -17.01 -7.90
N ASN A 24 1.22 -17.36 -8.39
CA ASN A 24 2.42 -17.45 -7.56
C ASN A 24 2.88 -16.07 -7.09
N VAL A 25 2.80 -15.07 -7.97
CA VAL A 25 3.12 -13.68 -7.60
C VAL A 25 2.14 -13.17 -6.54
N TRP A 26 0.85 -13.48 -6.64
CA TRP A 26 -0.14 -13.07 -5.63
C TRP A 26 0.13 -13.75 -4.28
N GLY A 27 0.42 -15.05 -4.29
CA GLY A 27 0.80 -15.77 -3.06
C GLY A 27 2.06 -15.20 -2.43
N ALA A 28 3.06 -14.85 -3.26
CA ALA A 28 4.28 -14.20 -2.80
C ALA A 28 4.01 -12.82 -2.18
N LEU A 29 3.22 -11.97 -2.85
CA LEU A 29 2.86 -10.65 -2.34
C LEU A 29 2.06 -10.74 -1.03
N GLN A 30 1.14 -11.70 -0.89
CA GLN A 30 0.42 -11.96 0.36
C GLN A 30 1.39 -12.38 1.48
N ALA A 31 2.33 -13.27 1.18
CA ALA A 31 3.33 -13.71 2.16
C ALA A 31 4.22 -12.54 2.59
N ILE A 32 4.73 -11.75 1.64
CA ILE A 32 5.54 -10.54 1.88
C ILE A 32 4.77 -9.52 2.72
N GLU A 33 3.52 -9.23 2.36
CA GLU A 33 2.63 -8.37 3.14
C GLU A 33 2.49 -8.86 4.58
N THR A 34 2.37 -10.16 4.79
CA THR A 34 2.23 -10.77 6.12
C THR A 34 3.49 -10.59 6.97
N ILE A 35 4.68 -10.74 6.38
CA ILE A 35 5.96 -10.68 7.10
C ILE A 35 6.54 -9.26 7.21
N THR A 36 5.96 -8.28 6.52
CA THR A 36 6.51 -6.90 6.44
C THR A 36 6.70 -6.28 7.83
N SER A 37 5.78 -6.51 8.76
CA SER A 37 5.90 -5.99 10.14
C SER A 37 6.98 -6.70 10.97
N LEU A 38 7.40 -7.90 10.60
CA LEU A 38 8.47 -8.64 11.27
C LEU A 38 9.85 -8.36 10.67
N GLN A 39 9.91 -8.12 9.36
CA GLN A 39 11.15 -7.95 8.60
C GLN A 39 11.08 -6.72 7.68
N PRO A 40 10.81 -5.52 8.22
CA PRO A 40 10.55 -4.33 7.42
C PRO A 40 11.76 -3.91 6.57
N ASP A 41 12.99 -3.99 7.10
CA ASP A 41 14.21 -3.65 6.37
C ASP A 41 14.44 -4.55 5.14
N ALA A 42 14.23 -5.86 5.30
CA ALA A 42 14.40 -6.82 4.22
C ALA A 42 13.35 -6.60 3.11
N VAL A 43 12.11 -6.29 3.49
CA VAL A 43 11.04 -5.96 2.53
C VAL A 43 11.31 -4.62 1.84
N LEU A 44 11.77 -3.61 2.59
CA LEU A 44 12.10 -2.29 2.06
C LEU A 44 13.23 -2.37 1.01
N ALA A 45 14.26 -3.18 1.27
CA ALA A 45 15.36 -3.39 0.33
C ALA A 45 14.89 -3.97 -1.02
N GLN A 46 13.73 -4.64 -1.03
CA GLN A 46 13.13 -5.25 -2.21
C GLN A 46 11.92 -4.47 -2.73
N LEU A 47 11.64 -3.29 -2.18
CA LEU A 47 10.51 -2.47 -2.57
C LEU A 47 10.43 -2.26 -4.09
N PRO A 48 11.52 -1.95 -4.83
CA PRO A 48 11.45 -1.82 -6.28
C PRO A 48 10.91 -3.08 -6.99
N ALA A 49 11.34 -4.27 -6.57
CA ALA A 49 10.86 -5.54 -7.16
C ALA A 49 9.39 -5.79 -6.85
N ILE A 50 8.95 -5.46 -5.63
CA ILE A 50 7.54 -5.55 -5.21
C ILE A 50 6.66 -4.65 -6.07
N LEU A 51 7.09 -3.40 -6.28
CA LEU A 51 6.36 -2.43 -7.10
C LEU A 51 6.24 -2.91 -8.55
N VAL A 52 7.36 -3.36 -9.16
CA VAL A 52 7.36 -3.91 -10.53
C VAL A 52 6.41 -5.11 -10.67
N ALA A 53 6.40 -6.01 -9.68
CA ALA A 53 5.50 -7.16 -9.69
C ALA A 53 4.03 -6.75 -9.55
N ALA A 54 3.74 -5.74 -8.73
CA ALA A 54 2.40 -5.20 -8.54
C ALA A 54 1.87 -4.49 -9.79
N ASP A 55 2.73 -3.75 -10.50
CA ASP A 55 2.33 -2.97 -11.67
C ASP A 55 2.05 -3.82 -12.91
N LYS A 56 2.77 -4.95 -13.05
CA LYS A 56 2.48 -6.00 -14.05
C LYS A 56 1.28 -6.87 -13.66
N GLY A 57 0.86 -6.80 -12.40
CA GLY A 57 -0.15 -7.65 -11.81
C GLY A 57 -1.57 -7.14 -11.97
N SER A 58 -2.50 -7.86 -11.35
CA SER A 58 -3.90 -7.47 -11.26
C SER A 58 -4.12 -6.43 -10.14
N VAL A 59 -5.37 -6.00 -9.98
CA VAL A 59 -5.80 -5.18 -8.84
C VAL A 59 -5.38 -5.79 -7.49
N ILE A 60 -5.43 -7.11 -7.34
CA ILE A 60 -5.01 -7.80 -6.10
C ILE A 60 -3.53 -7.53 -5.80
N ALA A 61 -2.67 -7.54 -6.82
CA ALA A 61 -1.26 -7.29 -6.64
C ALA A 61 -0.99 -5.84 -6.20
N LYS A 62 -1.76 -4.89 -6.77
CA LYS A 62 -1.71 -3.47 -6.39
C LYS A 62 -2.19 -3.26 -4.95
N ASP A 63 -3.28 -3.91 -4.55
CA ASP A 63 -3.80 -3.85 -3.17
C ASP A 63 -2.75 -4.34 -2.15
N LYS A 64 -2.01 -5.41 -2.50
CA LYS A 64 -0.94 -5.91 -1.64
C LYS A 64 0.26 -4.98 -1.59
N ALA A 65 0.66 -4.36 -2.69
CA ALA A 65 1.72 -3.36 -2.67
C ALA A 65 1.37 -2.17 -1.77
N VAL A 66 0.13 -1.67 -1.82
CA VAL A 66 -0.34 -0.60 -0.93
C VAL A 66 -0.30 -1.04 0.53
N ALA A 67 -0.79 -2.23 0.84
CA ALA A 67 -0.73 -2.77 2.21
C ALA A 67 0.72 -2.93 2.72
N ILE A 68 1.65 -3.34 1.85
CA ILE A 68 3.09 -3.40 2.18
C ILE A 68 3.64 -2.01 2.49
N LEU A 69 3.35 -1.01 1.65
CA LEU A 69 3.79 0.37 1.87
C LEU A 69 3.28 0.94 3.19
N VAL A 70 2.01 0.68 3.53
CA VAL A 70 1.41 1.08 4.80
C VAL A 70 2.14 0.44 5.98
N LYS A 71 2.43 -0.87 5.91
CA LYS A 71 3.18 -1.58 6.97
C LYS A 71 4.62 -1.08 7.10
N LEU A 72 5.29 -0.76 5.99
CA LEU A 72 6.63 -0.16 6.00
C LEU A 72 6.61 1.22 6.66
N ALA A 73 5.62 2.06 6.34
CA ALA A 73 5.46 3.37 6.98
C ALA A 73 5.23 3.21 8.50
N ALA A 74 4.34 2.31 8.91
CA ALA A 74 4.10 2.00 10.32
C ALA A 74 5.34 1.48 11.06
N ALA A 75 6.25 0.80 10.36
CA ALA A 75 7.51 0.28 10.90
C ALA A 75 8.64 1.33 10.98
N GLY A 76 8.35 2.61 10.74
CA GLY A 76 9.34 3.70 10.83
C GLY A 76 10.03 4.04 9.50
N HIS A 77 9.62 3.44 8.38
CA HIS A 77 10.17 3.78 7.05
C HIS A 77 9.33 4.81 6.30
N GLY A 78 8.61 5.68 7.01
CA GLY A 78 7.70 6.69 6.43
C GLY A 78 8.37 7.54 5.34
N GLY A 79 9.59 8.02 5.57
CA GLY A 79 10.33 8.85 4.61
C GLY A 79 10.63 8.18 3.25
N LYS A 80 10.57 6.84 3.17
CA LYS A 80 10.71 6.09 1.90
C LYS A 80 9.39 5.54 1.39
N ALA A 81 8.49 5.13 2.29
CA ALA A 81 7.24 4.46 1.92
C ALA A 81 6.12 5.45 1.58
N LEU A 82 6.00 6.57 2.30
CA LEU A 82 4.89 7.50 2.12
C LEU A 82 4.90 8.24 0.77
N PRO A 83 6.04 8.69 0.22
CA PRO A 83 6.07 9.27 -1.12
C PRO A 83 5.49 8.32 -2.19
N VAL A 84 5.90 7.05 -2.14
CA VAL A 84 5.41 6.00 -3.07
C VAL A 84 3.94 5.67 -2.80
N LEU A 85 3.51 5.66 -1.54
CA LEU A 85 2.12 5.44 -1.18
C LEU A 85 1.20 6.55 -1.73
N LEU A 86 1.63 7.80 -1.65
CA LEU A 86 0.87 8.94 -2.18
C LEU A 86 0.79 8.91 -3.70
N GLU A 87 1.90 8.59 -4.40
CA GLU A 87 1.90 8.40 -5.85
C GLU A 87 0.91 7.30 -6.28
N ARG A 88 0.93 6.15 -5.58
CA ARG A 88 -0.01 5.06 -5.87
C ARG A 88 -1.46 5.42 -5.56
N LEU A 89 -1.70 6.20 -4.50
CA LEU A 89 -3.02 6.66 -4.15
C LEU A 89 -3.57 7.62 -5.22
N ASP A 90 -2.72 8.49 -5.79
CA ASP A 90 -3.09 9.37 -6.88
C ASP A 90 -3.44 8.62 -8.17
N GLY A 91 -2.68 7.58 -8.51
CA GLY A 91 -2.96 6.70 -9.64
C GLY A 91 -4.04 5.63 -9.39
N ALA A 92 -4.64 5.57 -8.19
CA ALA A 92 -5.53 4.48 -7.82
C ALA A 92 -6.84 4.49 -8.63
N ALA A 93 -7.36 3.30 -8.95
CA ALA A 93 -8.68 3.19 -9.58
C ALA A 93 -9.77 3.73 -8.63
N PRO A 94 -10.86 4.33 -9.14
CA PRO A 94 -11.93 4.90 -8.30
C PRO A 94 -12.53 3.93 -7.28
N ASN A 95 -12.51 2.62 -7.59
CA ASN A 95 -13.00 1.57 -6.69
C ASN A 95 -12.05 1.26 -5.54
N GLN A 96 -10.74 1.43 -5.72
CA GLN A 96 -9.71 1.15 -4.71
C GLN A 96 -9.33 2.37 -3.90
N PHE A 97 -9.49 3.56 -4.48
CA PHE A 97 -9.09 4.83 -3.87
C PHE A 97 -9.59 5.02 -2.42
N PRO A 98 -10.87 4.80 -2.08
CA PRO A 98 -11.33 4.98 -0.70
C PRO A 98 -10.64 4.03 0.29
N MET A 99 -10.42 2.78 -0.12
CA MET A 99 -9.75 1.79 0.73
C MET A 99 -8.28 2.18 0.96
N TYR A 100 -7.56 2.57 -0.08
CA TYR A 100 -6.16 2.99 0.06
C TYR A 100 -6.04 4.24 0.93
N ALA A 101 -6.94 5.22 0.77
CA ALA A 101 -6.99 6.40 1.63
C ALA A 101 -7.21 6.05 3.11
N GLU A 102 -8.12 5.12 3.40
CA GLU A 102 -8.37 4.63 4.75
C GLU A 102 -7.16 3.92 5.35
N GLN A 103 -6.43 3.13 4.55
CA GLN A 103 -5.21 2.44 4.98
C GLN A 103 -4.03 3.39 5.20
N ALA A 104 -3.93 4.48 4.42
CA ALA A 104 -2.87 5.47 4.53
C ALA A 104 -3.04 6.39 5.76
N LEU A 105 -4.28 6.72 6.12
CA LEU A 105 -4.59 7.64 7.22
C LEU A 105 -3.85 7.37 8.54
N PRO A 106 -3.79 6.13 9.09
CA PRO A 106 -3.11 5.89 10.36
C PRO A 106 -1.58 6.01 10.30
N VAL A 107 -0.98 6.00 9.11
CA VAL A 107 0.48 5.98 8.93
C VAL A 107 1.04 7.26 8.31
N ILE A 108 0.17 8.21 7.93
CA ILE A 108 0.61 9.48 7.35
C ILE A 108 1.23 10.37 8.44
N ASP A 109 2.50 10.71 8.26
CA ASP A 109 3.24 11.58 9.18
C ASP A 109 2.95 13.07 8.92
N ALA A 110 3.49 13.95 9.77
CA ALA A 110 3.30 15.39 9.65
C ALA A 110 3.89 15.97 8.36
N ALA A 111 5.00 15.41 7.86
CA ALA A 111 5.68 15.90 6.66
C ALA A 111 4.86 15.63 5.38
N HIS A 112 4.08 14.55 5.35
CA HIS A 112 3.30 14.16 4.18
C HIS A 112 1.80 14.47 4.29
N ARG A 113 1.33 14.90 5.47
CA ARG A 113 -0.10 15.17 5.74
C ARG A 113 -0.71 16.19 4.79
N GLU A 114 -0.01 17.28 4.51
CA GLU A 114 -0.53 18.33 3.64
C GLU A 114 -0.71 17.82 2.20
N ALA A 115 0.28 17.08 1.68
CA ALA A 115 0.18 16.44 0.38
C ALA A 115 -0.97 15.41 0.32
N PHE A 116 -1.14 14.62 1.38
CA PHE A 116 -2.24 13.68 1.50
C PHE A 116 -3.61 14.37 1.48
N VAL A 117 -3.79 15.45 2.24
CA VAL A 117 -5.05 16.22 2.27
C VAL A 117 -5.38 16.79 0.89
N ARG A 118 -4.43 17.46 0.23
CA ARG A 118 -4.62 17.98 -1.13
C ARG A 118 -5.01 16.89 -2.13
N LEU A 119 -4.37 15.74 -2.03
CA LEU A 119 -4.66 14.58 -2.88
C LEU A 119 -6.11 14.09 -2.68
N LEU A 120 -6.55 13.94 -1.43
CA LEU A 120 -7.92 13.53 -1.12
C LEU A 120 -8.94 14.52 -1.66
N GLU A 121 -8.69 15.83 -1.52
CA GLU A 121 -9.56 16.89 -2.03
C GLU A 121 -9.70 16.85 -3.55
N ALA A 122 -8.56 16.78 -4.26
CA ALA A 122 -8.55 16.71 -5.72
C ALA A 122 -9.35 15.50 -6.22
N ARG A 123 -9.08 14.33 -5.65
CA ARG A 123 -9.74 13.08 -6.03
C ARG A 123 -11.21 13.04 -5.65
N LEU A 124 -11.63 13.71 -4.57
CA LEU A 124 -13.02 13.76 -4.13
C LEU A 124 -13.95 14.34 -5.21
N THR A 125 -13.48 15.32 -5.97
CA THR A 125 -14.25 15.96 -7.05
C THR A 125 -14.60 15.00 -8.19
N SER A 126 -13.77 13.98 -8.42
CA SER A 126 -13.95 12.97 -9.47
C SER A 126 -14.80 11.76 -9.05
N ILE A 127 -15.22 11.65 -7.79
CA ILE A 127 -15.97 10.49 -7.30
C ILE A 127 -17.48 10.75 -7.41
N GLU A 128 -18.10 10.15 -8.41
CA GLU A 128 -19.55 10.28 -8.64
C GLU A 128 -20.38 9.49 -7.62
N ALA A 129 -19.92 8.29 -7.23
CA ALA A 129 -20.66 7.41 -6.35
C ALA A 129 -20.67 7.93 -4.90
N SER A 130 -21.85 8.36 -4.43
CA SER A 130 -22.06 8.97 -3.10
C SER A 130 -21.44 8.15 -1.95
N ALA A 131 -21.64 6.84 -1.93
CA ALA A 131 -21.10 5.97 -0.88
C ALA A 131 -19.56 5.97 -0.81
N LYS A 132 -18.87 6.03 -1.96
CA LYS A 132 -17.40 6.11 -2.02
C LYS A 132 -16.92 7.49 -1.59
N ARG A 133 -17.64 8.53 -2.01
CA ARG A 133 -17.37 9.91 -1.64
C ARG A 133 -17.41 10.10 -0.12
N THR A 134 -18.44 9.58 0.55
CA THR A 134 -18.59 9.65 2.02
C THR A 134 -17.43 8.99 2.77
N ARG A 135 -16.90 7.88 2.26
CA ARG A 135 -15.71 7.23 2.84
C ARG A 135 -14.48 8.15 2.78
N VAL A 136 -14.23 8.78 1.64
CA VAL A 136 -13.12 9.71 1.46
C VAL A 136 -13.30 10.98 2.31
N GLU A 137 -14.51 11.54 2.38
CA GLU A 137 -14.83 12.69 3.24
C GLU A 137 -14.52 12.40 4.72
N LYS A 138 -14.82 11.18 5.19
CA LYS A 138 -14.48 10.75 6.56
C LYS A 138 -12.97 10.70 6.79
N VAL A 139 -12.20 10.23 5.80
CA VAL A 139 -10.74 10.22 5.86
C VAL A 139 -10.21 11.66 5.88
N LEU A 140 -10.67 12.50 4.97
CA LEU A 140 -10.26 13.90 4.86
C LEU A 140 -10.51 14.67 6.16
N ARG A 141 -11.68 14.49 6.78
CA ARG A 141 -11.99 15.11 8.08
C ARG A 141 -11.01 14.70 9.18
N ARG A 142 -10.60 13.43 9.21
CA ARG A 142 -9.62 12.92 10.18
C ARG A 142 -8.18 13.34 9.87
N ALA A 143 -7.86 13.55 8.60
CA ALA A 143 -6.53 14.00 8.19
C ALA A 143 -6.28 15.48 8.55
N ARG A 144 -7.34 16.29 8.61
CA ARG A 144 -7.31 17.71 8.99
C ARG A 144 -7.41 17.95 10.51
N ALA A 145 -7.90 16.97 11.26
CA ALA A 145 -7.96 17.02 12.72
C ALA A 145 -6.57 16.75 13.32
#